data_AF-A0A2V7KGJ2-F1
#
_entry.id   AF-A0A2V7KGJ2-F1
#
_cell.length_a   1.000
_cell.length_b   1.000
_cell.length_c   1.000
_cell.angle_alpha   90.00
_cell.angle_beta   90.00
_cell.angle_gamma   90.00
#
_symmetry.space_group_name_H-M   'P 1'
#
loop_
_entity.id
_entity.type
_entity.pdbx_description
1 polymer ?
#
loop_
_entity_poly.entity_id
_entity_poly.type
_entity_poly.pdbx_seq_one_letter_code
_entity_poly.pdbx_strand_id
1 'polypeptide(L)'
;FPTITPNPQYAIRSAGVVGERLHVDVDFDSQREFDANNNLHVWYEGLEDEVLRRVEAGNVTFQAPPSRFITAQVPANNFGIQAIAQVGPLELRGILAQQKGNIVKDRFYSVGDVTSQPLDREARDLDYESGRFFFVIDPAAVPGYPALDILQLDLITRPDSLTVGALRVYRRRAIPPSSSGNQNAGGVRAVACGPGLTAIDCRGQREGPFEWEVLQEGKDYYVDPTGTWFALANRLDQSDYLAVSYITASRSDSIGTFPVAARTDTAVVDTLRLVYDPKPGVSAASPSFRFEIRNAYRLGGREIDRSSAALTLSVNQRERGPTGETYLQRLGVALANDPTQFDQYNRLFPRLRDPNQGDPVRDLFIVFPHLAPFADSSKLTATERNDSLYRTPRAYLATQGPPSVFALRLHMQATASPDRSMLSLNSFQIREGSERIYVRNTLLTRETDYTIDYTTGQVQFKNPDALFQGGGGAVQVRAQFEERAAFSLAPTTTYGLSARYDLGATGQVNLLGIFQREQSTFTRPPLGFEPAAGFIGGISTQLRFQRASSALSINGELAFSKPSPNRFGQAYVEEFEGSAARSINLADNA
;
A
#
# COMPACT_ATOMS: atom_id res chain seq x y z
N PHE A 1 -4.05 6.99 50.03
CA PHE A 1 -5.50 6.72 50.04
C PHE A 1 -5.85 5.95 48.78
N PRO A 2 -6.62 4.85 48.84
CA PRO A 2 -7.06 4.16 47.64
C PRO A 2 -8.02 5.07 46.87
N THR A 3 -7.67 5.38 45.63
CA THR A 3 -8.52 6.14 44.71
C THR A 3 -9.64 5.21 44.26
N ILE A 4 -10.85 5.44 44.74
CA ILE A 4 -12.04 4.77 44.21
C ILE A 4 -12.27 5.34 42.81
N THR A 5 -12.01 4.53 41.78
CA THR A 5 -12.34 4.88 40.40
C THR A 5 -13.60 4.10 40.03
N PRO A 6 -14.81 4.66 40.21
CA PRO A 6 -16.02 4.00 39.75
C PRO A 6 -15.94 3.84 38.22
N ASN A 7 -16.12 2.61 37.73
CA ASN A 7 -16.28 2.32 36.31
C ASN A 7 -17.76 1.95 36.06
N PRO A 8 -18.64 2.93 35.87
CA PRO A 8 -20.06 2.66 35.73
C PRO A 8 -20.35 2.00 34.38
N GLN A 9 -20.95 0.81 34.42
CA GLN A 9 -21.36 0.03 33.25
C GLN A 9 -22.88 0.04 33.15
N TYR A 10 -23.40 0.40 31.98
CA TYR A 10 -24.84 0.44 31.68
C TYR A 10 -25.13 -0.29 30.37
N ALA A 11 -26.19 -1.11 30.37
CA ALA A 11 -26.78 -1.70 29.19
C ALA A 11 -28.30 -1.47 29.24
N ILE A 12 -28.87 -0.90 28.18
CA ILE A 12 -30.28 -0.52 28.07
C ILE A 12 -30.80 -1.07 26.75
N ARG A 13 -31.81 -1.95 26.84
CA ARG A 13 -32.58 -2.40 25.68
C ARG A 13 -34.05 -2.09 25.91
N SER A 14 -34.64 -1.32 25.01
CA SER A 14 -36.04 -0.89 25.07
C SER A 14 -36.61 -0.86 23.66
N ALA A 15 -37.74 -1.52 23.46
CA ALA A 15 -38.46 -1.51 22.19
C ALA A 15 -39.96 -1.40 22.47
N GLY A 16 -40.66 -0.49 21.80
CA GLY A 16 -42.10 -0.37 21.93
C GLY A 16 -42.65 1.03 21.66
N VAL A 17 -43.97 1.16 21.81
CA VAL A 17 -44.71 2.42 21.67
C VAL A 17 -45.07 2.93 23.07
N VAL A 18 -44.74 4.18 23.34
CA VAL A 18 -45.11 4.91 24.56
C VAL A 18 -46.30 5.80 24.23
N GLY A 19 -47.47 5.46 24.76
CA GLY A 19 -48.75 6.05 24.34
C GLY A 19 -49.12 5.59 22.93
N GLU A 20 -49.53 6.52 22.07
CA GLU A 20 -49.92 6.23 20.67
C GLU A 20 -48.99 6.82 19.62
N ARG A 21 -48.02 7.66 20.03
CA ARG A 21 -47.26 8.53 19.11
C ARG A 21 -45.75 8.46 19.27
N LEU A 22 -45.25 8.04 20.42
CA LEU A 22 -43.81 7.95 20.66
C LEU A 22 -43.37 6.51 20.53
N HIS A 23 -42.37 6.27 19.70
CA HIS A 23 -41.80 4.96 19.47
C HIS A 23 -40.33 4.98 19.88
N VAL A 24 -39.91 3.91 20.53
CA VAL A 24 -38.57 3.77 21.10
C VAL A 24 -38.00 2.44 20.60
N ASP A 25 -36.82 2.50 20.02
CA ASP A 25 -35.98 1.36 19.66
C ASP A 25 -34.54 1.68 20.08
N VAL A 26 -34.18 1.22 21.28
CA VAL A 26 -32.91 1.48 21.92
C VAL A 26 -32.27 0.16 22.28
N ASP A 27 -31.04 -0.04 21.83
CA ASP A 27 -30.16 -1.14 22.19
C ASP A 27 -28.76 -0.56 22.40
N PHE A 28 -28.45 -0.16 23.62
CA PHE A 28 -27.23 0.52 24.02
C PHE A 28 -26.50 -0.30 25.09
N ASP A 29 -25.20 -0.54 24.90
CA ASP A 29 -24.35 -1.17 25.91
C ASP A 29 -23.00 -0.44 25.97
N SER A 30 -22.66 0.10 27.15
CA SER A 30 -21.42 0.83 27.44
C SER A 30 -20.17 -0.04 27.51
N GLN A 31 -20.33 -1.37 27.58
CA GLN A 31 -19.23 -2.33 27.52
C GLN A 31 -19.12 -2.99 26.15
N ARG A 32 -19.95 -2.56 25.19
CA ARG A 32 -19.86 -3.05 23.83
C ARG A 32 -18.52 -2.59 23.27
N GLU A 33 -17.71 -3.55 22.85
CA GLU A 33 -16.41 -3.33 22.22
C GLU A 33 -16.50 -2.38 21.01
N PHE A 34 -17.71 -2.24 20.44
CA PHE A 34 -17.99 -1.35 19.33
C PHE A 34 -19.22 -0.45 19.57
N ASP A 35 -18.99 0.85 19.79
CA ASP A 35 -20.02 1.87 20.02
C ASP A 35 -21.09 1.95 18.93
N ALA A 36 -20.76 1.66 17.67
CA ALA A 36 -21.68 1.82 16.55
C ALA A 36 -22.66 0.65 16.35
N ASN A 37 -22.58 -0.38 17.19
CA ASN A 37 -23.65 -1.37 17.32
C ASN A 37 -24.72 -0.88 18.30
N ASN A 38 -24.46 0.19 19.06
CA ASN A 38 -25.48 0.84 19.86
C ASN A 38 -26.49 1.52 18.94
N ASN A 39 -27.74 1.06 18.99
CA ASN A 39 -28.87 1.66 18.32
C ASN A 39 -29.61 2.54 19.31
N LEU A 40 -29.85 3.79 18.95
CA LEU A 40 -30.72 4.70 19.65
C LEU A 40 -31.62 5.32 18.60
N HIS A 41 -32.80 4.78 18.37
CA HIS A 41 -33.79 5.35 17.47
C HIS A 41 -35.06 5.64 18.24
N VAL A 42 -35.39 6.93 18.37
CA VAL A 42 -36.62 7.37 19.00
C VAL A 42 -37.36 8.24 18.01
N TRP A 43 -38.64 7.96 17.76
CA TRP A 43 -39.42 8.79 16.85
C TRP A 43 -40.81 9.10 17.37
N TYR A 44 -41.24 10.32 17.09
CA TYR A 44 -42.61 10.77 17.20
C TYR A 44 -43.30 10.59 15.84
N GLU A 45 -44.52 10.07 15.86
CA GLU A 45 -45.41 9.94 14.70
C GLU A 45 -46.68 10.76 14.93
N GLY A 46 -46.92 11.73 14.03
CA GLY A 46 -48.10 12.60 14.06
C GLY A 46 -49.31 11.95 13.40
N LEU A 47 -50.51 12.44 13.73
CA LEU A 47 -51.74 11.95 13.10
C LEU A 47 -51.87 12.37 11.63
N GLU A 48 -52.80 11.73 10.92
CA GLU A 48 -53.04 11.96 9.49
C GLU A 48 -53.38 13.42 9.12
N ASP A 49 -53.88 14.23 10.05
CA ASP A 49 -54.24 15.63 9.81
C ASP A 49 -53.21 16.64 10.35
N GLU A 50 -52.12 16.16 10.96
CA GLU A 50 -51.10 17.03 11.55
C GLU A 50 -50.06 17.47 10.51
N VAL A 51 -49.63 18.73 10.63
CA VAL A 51 -48.56 19.29 9.78
C VAL A 51 -47.25 18.58 10.04
N LEU A 52 -46.92 18.27 11.30
CA LEU A 52 -45.71 17.54 11.66
C LEU A 52 -46.00 16.04 11.61
N ARG A 53 -45.44 15.35 10.61
CA ARG A 53 -45.68 13.92 10.39
C ARG A 53 -44.77 13.03 11.20
N ARG A 54 -43.49 13.39 11.27
CA ARG A 54 -42.49 12.57 11.97
C ARG A 54 -41.36 13.42 12.50
N VAL A 55 -40.91 13.11 13.72
CA VAL A 55 -39.63 13.61 14.26
C VAL A 55 -38.84 12.43 14.78
N GLU A 56 -37.64 12.21 14.27
CA GLU A 56 -36.75 11.13 14.66
C GLU A 56 -35.51 11.71 15.35
N ALA A 57 -35.01 11.01 16.36
CA ALA A 57 -33.80 11.35 17.09
C ALA A 57 -32.92 10.12 17.32
N GLY A 58 -31.61 10.34 17.28
CA GLY A 58 -30.57 9.31 17.37
C GLY A 58 -30.18 8.81 15.99
N ASN A 59 -30.19 7.49 15.74
CA ASN A 59 -29.86 6.90 14.46
C ASN A 59 -30.93 7.27 13.41
N VAL A 60 -30.60 8.20 12.51
CA VAL A 60 -31.50 8.74 11.48
C VAL A 60 -30.96 8.49 10.07
N THR A 61 -31.87 8.36 9.11
CA THR A 61 -31.53 8.18 7.69
C THR A 61 -32.28 9.18 6.83
N PHE A 62 -31.54 10.07 6.17
CA PHE A 62 -32.11 11.09 5.30
C PHE A 62 -32.27 10.57 3.88
N GLN A 63 -33.51 10.38 3.46
CA GLN A 63 -33.85 9.97 2.10
C GLN A 63 -34.06 11.22 1.24
N ALA A 64 -33.01 11.60 0.51
CA ALA A 64 -33.09 12.67 -0.48
C ALA A 64 -33.97 12.25 -1.68
N PRO A 65 -34.66 13.20 -2.34
CA PRO A 65 -35.38 12.92 -3.58
C PRO A 65 -34.45 12.35 -4.67
N PRO A 66 -34.95 11.46 -5.54
CA PRO A 66 -34.15 10.87 -6.61
C PRO A 66 -33.62 11.94 -7.57
N SER A 67 -32.33 11.84 -7.90
CA SER A 67 -31.59 12.81 -8.70
C SER A 67 -30.50 12.10 -9.51
N ARG A 68 -30.25 12.55 -10.74
CA ARG A 68 -29.19 12.02 -11.62
C ARG A 68 -27.85 12.73 -11.40
N PHE A 69 -27.86 13.97 -10.91
CA PHE A 69 -26.66 14.79 -10.72
C PHE A 69 -26.22 14.89 -9.26
N ILE A 70 -27.14 14.74 -8.31
CA ILE A 70 -26.84 14.73 -6.87
C ILE A 70 -26.73 13.27 -6.43
N THR A 71 -25.50 12.75 -6.53
CA THR A 71 -25.14 11.41 -6.05
C THR A 71 -24.69 11.40 -4.59
N ALA A 72 -24.55 12.58 -3.98
CA ALA A 72 -24.21 12.73 -2.57
C ALA A 72 -25.36 12.25 -1.68
N GLN A 73 -25.37 10.96 -1.38
CA GLN A 73 -26.24 10.40 -0.37
C GLN A 73 -25.71 10.83 0.99
N VAL A 74 -26.57 11.42 1.82
CA VAL A 74 -26.32 11.52 3.25
C VAL A 74 -26.21 10.07 3.75
N PRO A 75 -25.05 9.63 4.25
CA PRO A 75 -24.85 8.22 4.60
C PRO A 75 -25.91 7.75 5.59
N ALA A 76 -26.36 6.50 5.46
CA ALA A 76 -27.39 5.97 6.36
C ALA A 76 -26.82 5.78 7.77
N ASN A 77 -27.68 5.90 8.78
CA ASN A 77 -27.34 5.69 10.19
C ASN A 77 -26.45 6.78 10.82
N ASN A 78 -26.74 8.05 10.50
CA ASN A 78 -26.11 9.16 11.19
C ASN A 78 -26.76 9.37 12.56
N PHE A 79 -26.02 9.89 13.52
CA PHE A 79 -26.59 10.24 14.81
C PHE A 79 -27.07 11.69 14.79
N GLY A 80 -28.36 11.95 14.93
CA GLY A 80 -28.93 13.28 14.74
C GLY A 80 -30.43 13.37 14.97
N ILE A 81 -31.01 14.40 14.38
CA ILE A 81 -32.45 14.69 14.42
C ILE A 81 -32.94 14.84 12.98
N GLN A 82 -34.06 14.21 12.67
CA GLN A 82 -34.78 14.36 11.41
C GLN A 82 -36.22 14.78 11.67
N ALA A 83 -36.77 15.65 10.83
CA ALA A 83 -38.18 16.04 10.90
C ALA A 83 -38.81 16.00 9.51
N ILE A 84 -40.03 15.51 9.43
CA ILE A 84 -40.87 15.45 8.23
C ILE A 84 -42.17 16.19 8.53
N ALA A 85 -42.48 17.19 7.71
CA ALA A 85 -43.71 17.96 7.79
C ALA A 85 -44.45 17.91 6.44
N GLN A 86 -45.78 17.84 6.48
CA GLN A 86 -46.66 17.86 5.33
C GLN A 86 -47.63 19.04 5.44
N VAL A 87 -47.56 19.98 4.51
CA VAL A 87 -48.47 21.13 4.40
C VAL A 87 -49.20 21.04 3.07
N GLY A 88 -50.37 20.40 3.06
CA GLY A 88 -51.12 20.12 1.83
C GLY A 88 -50.28 19.28 0.85
N PRO A 89 -50.04 19.74 -0.39
CA PRO A 89 -49.21 19.02 -1.37
C PRO A 89 -47.70 19.15 -1.13
N LEU A 90 -47.26 19.98 -0.17
CA LEU A 90 -45.85 20.22 0.12
C LEU A 90 -45.36 19.34 1.27
N GLU A 91 -44.42 18.44 0.98
CA GLU A 91 -43.64 17.70 1.98
C GLU A 91 -42.31 18.42 2.22
N LEU A 92 -41.96 18.69 3.47
CA LEU A 92 -40.69 19.25 3.90
C LEU A 92 -39.97 18.23 4.76
N ARG A 93 -38.69 17.95 4.47
CA ARG A 93 -37.83 17.10 5.31
C ARG A 93 -36.58 17.87 5.70
N GLY A 94 -36.24 17.86 6.98
CA GLY A 94 -35.01 18.42 7.51
C GLY A 94 -34.19 17.37 8.25
N ILE A 95 -32.87 17.44 8.16
CA ILE A 95 -31.95 16.64 8.96
C ILE A 95 -30.82 17.52 9.53
N LEU A 96 -30.48 17.25 10.78
CA LEU A 96 -29.26 17.68 11.44
C LEU A 96 -28.60 16.45 12.04
N ALA A 97 -27.49 15.99 11.48
CA ALA A 97 -26.85 14.77 11.97
C ALA A 97 -25.33 14.81 11.89
N GLN A 98 -24.69 14.03 12.74
CA GLN A 98 -23.25 13.83 12.77
C GLN A 98 -22.93 12.41 12.29
N GLN A 99 -22.16 12.32 11.22
CA GLN A 99 -21.63 11.07 10.73
C GLN A 99 -20.37 10.72 11.51
N LYS A 100 -20.36 9.54 12.12
CA LYS A 100 -19.15 8.93 12.67
C LYS A 100 -18.66 7.84 11.72
N GLY A 101 -17.53 8.06 11.07
CA GLY A 101 -16.49 7.04 10.84
C GLY A 101 -16.68 5.88 9.86
N ASN A 102 -17.61 5.93 8.90
CA ASN A 102 -17.71 4.87 7.87
C ASN A 102 -17.11 5.29 6.53
N ILE A 103 -16.24 4.46 5.96
CA ILE A 103 -15.68 4.62 4.61
C ILE A 103 -16.34 3.57 3.71
N VAL A 104 -16.86 3.99 2.55
CA VAL A 104 -17.27 3.05 1.49
C VAL A 104 -16.01 2.58 0.76
N LYS A 105 -15.79 1.26 0.74
CA LYS A 105 -14.73 0.62 -0.03
C LYS A 105 -15.31 -0.07 -1.25
N ASP A 106 -14.66 0.13 -2.39
CA ASP A 106 -14.82 -0.72 -3.56
C ASP A 106 -13.56 -1.59 -3.70
N ARG A 107 -13.78 -2.90 -3.87
CA ARG A 107 -12.75 -3.89 -4.16
C ARG A 107 -13.12 -4.63 -5.43
N PHE A 108 -12.11 -4.89 -6.26
CA PHE A 108 -12.26 -5.61 -7.52
C PHE A 108 -11.45 -6.89 -7.45
N TYR A 109 -12.00 -7.95 -8.03
CA TYR A 109 -11.40 -9.27 -8.06
C TYR A 109 -11.64 -9.92 -9.41
N SER A 110 -10.74 -10.81 -9.79
CA SER A 110 -10.88 -11.69 -10.94
C SER A 110 -10.96 -13.12 -10.43
N VAL A 111 -12.08 -13.80 -10.64
CA VAL A 111 -12.32 -15.16 -10.16
C VAL A 111 -12.28 -16.13 -11.34
N GLY A 112 -11.23 -16.96 -11.38
CA GLY A 112 -11.07 -18.07 -12.33
C GLY A 112 -10.89 -19.38 -11.56
N ASP A 113 -9.79 -20.11 -11.83
CA ASP A 113 -9.40 -21.24 -10.99
C ASP A 113 -8.98 -20.80 -9.59
N VAL A 114 -8.39 -19.61 -9.49
CA VAL A 114 -8.08 -18.90 -8.26
C VAL A 114 -8.75 -17.53 -8.25
N THR A 115 -8.88 -16.93 -7.08
CA THR A 115 -9.33 -15.55 -6.92
C THR A 115 -8.12 -14.62 -6.86
N SER A 116 -8.02 -13.67 -7.79
CA SER A 116 -6.99 -12.62 -7.79
C SER A 116 -7.59 -11.24 -7.53
N GLN A 117 -6.76 -10.30 -7.08
CA GLN A 117 -7.10 -8.88 -6.97
C GLN A 117 -6.05 -8.04 -7.69
N PRO A 118 -6.44 -6.94 -8.36
CA PRO A 118 -5.49 -6.00 -8.90
C PRO A 118 -4.78 -5.28 -7.74
N LEU A 119 -3.47 -5.15 -7.89
CA LEU A 119 -2.58 -4.43 -6.99
C LEU A 119 -1.89 -3.33 -7.80
N ASP A 120 -2.22 -2.09 -7.47
CA ASP A 120 -1.56 -0.91 -7.99
C ASP A 120 -0.70 -0.32 -6.88
N ARG A 121 0.60 -0.17 -7.15
CA ARG A 121 1.55 0.41 -6.20
C ARG A 121 2.45 1.41 -6.91
N GLU A 122 2.66 2.54 -6.27
CA GLU A 122 3.70 3.47 -6.68
C GLU A 122 4.95 3.23 -5.83
N ALA A 123 6.11 3.20 -6.49
CA ALA A 123 7.43 3.19 -5.87
C ALA A 123 8.26 4.36 -6.41
N ARG A 124 9.18 4.87 -5.60
CA ARG A 124 10.12 5.93 -6.00
C ARG A 124 11.38 5.33 -6.58
N ASP A 125 12.15 6.12 -7.32
CA ASP A 125 13.54 5.76 -7.69
C ASP A 125 14.38 5.40 -6.46
N LEU A 126 14.13 6.03 -5.31
CA LEU A 126 14.82 5.75 -4.05
C LEU A 126 14.48 4.37 -3.45
N ASP A 127 13.34 3.77 -3.81
CA ASP A 127 12.78 2.57 -3.17
C ASP A 127 13.32 1.26 -3.77
N TYR A 128 14.61 1.25 -4.18
CA TYR A 128 15.25 0.01 -4.62
C TYR A 128 15.31 -1.01 -3.48
N GLU A 129 15.46 -2.29 -3.85
CA GLU A 129 15.57 -3.39 -2.91
C GLU A 129 16.96 -3.39 -2.23
N SER A 130 17.06 -2.64 -1.14
CA SER A 130 18.29 -2.53 -0.37
C SER A 130 18.62 -3.79 0.43
N GLY A 131 19.92 -4.06 0.64
CA GLY A 131 20.39 -5.20 1.42
C GLY A 131 20.15 -6.57 0.80
N ARG A 132 19.85 -6.65 -0.50
CA ARG A 132 19.45 -7.91 -1.15
C ARG A 132 20.48 -8.42 -2.14
N PHE A 133 20.89 -7.56 -3.06
CA PHE A 133 21.71 -7.91 -4.22
C PHE A 133 23.12 -7.34 -4.05
N PHE A 134 24.13 -8.18 -4.22
CA PHE A 134 25.52 -7.78 -4.06
C PHE A 134 26.41 -8.41 -5.13
N PHE A 135 27.38 -7.64 -5.61
CA PHE A 135 28.47 -8.18 -6.41
C PHE A 135 29.42 -9.03 -5.55
N VAL A 136 30.03 -10.02 -6.20
CA VAL A 136 31.13 -10.84 -5.68
C VAL A 136 32.47 -10.23 -6.10
N ILE A 137 32.56 -9.85 -7.37
CA ILE A 137 33.73 -9.20 -7.96
C ILE A 137 33.61 -7.69 -7.84
N ASP A 138 34.72 -6.98 -8.04
CA ASP A 138 34.68 -5.52 -8.07
C ASP A 138 34.00 -5.04 -9.38
N PRO A 139 32.79 -4.45 -9.34
CA PRO A 139 32.09 -4.07 -10.57
C PRO A 139 32.82 -2.97 -11.32
N ALA A 140 33.63 -2.13 -10.66
CA ALA A 140 34.42 -1.10 -11.32
C ALA A 140 35.57 -1.67 -12.16
N ALA A 141 35.92 -2.94 -11.98
CA ALA A 141 36.91 -3.64 -12.79
C ALA A 141 36.30 -4.31 -14.04
N VAL A 142 34.97 -4.30 -14.19
CA VAL A 142 34.28 -4.90 -15.34
C VAL A 142 34.17 -3.86 -16.48
N PRO A 143 34.53 -4.21 -17.72
CA PRO A 143 34.38 -3.31 -18.86
C PRO A 143 32.94 -2.82 -19.02
N GLY A 144 32.77 -1.51 -19.20
CA GLY A 144 31.46 -0.87 -19.35
C GLY A 144 30.84 -0.34 -18.06
N TYR A 145 31.47 -0.51 -16.89
CA TYR A 145 30.99 0.08 -15.64
C TYR A 145 30.76 1.61 -15.76
N PRO A 146 29.64 2.16 -15.25
CA PRO A 146 28.54 1.50 -14.51
C PRO A 146 27.38 0.97 -15.39
N ALA A 147 27.51 1.00 -16.72
CA ALA A 147 26.52 0.50 -17.67
C ALA A 147 26.56 -1.03 -17.81
N LEU A 148 26.36 -1.72 -16.69
CA LEU A 148 26.28 -3.17 -16.61
C LEU A 148 24.85 -3.64 -16.39
N ASP A 149 24.45 -4.67 -17.13
CA ASP A 149 23.21 -5.41 -16.92
C ASP A 149 23.51 -6.70 -16.16
N ILE A 150 23.12 -6.76 -14.88
CA ILE A 150 23.38 -7.92 -14.02
C ILE A 150 22.73 -9.21 -14.54
N LEU A 151 21.67 -9.10 -15.36
CA LEU A 151 20.96 -10.24 -15.92
C LEU A 151 21.56 -10.76 -17.23
N GLN A 152 22.59 -10.08 -17.75
CA GLN A 152 23.27 -10.40 -19.02
C GLN A 152 24.80 -10.32 -18.91
N LEU A 153 25.35 -10.51 -17.71
CA LEU A 153 26.81 -10.46 -17.51
C LEU A 153 27.53 -11.58 -18.25
N ASP A 154 26.88 -12.69 -18.56
CA ASP A 154 27.41 -13.77 -19.39
C ASP A 154 27.85 -13.30 -20.79
N LEU A 155 27.27 -12.21 -21.30
CA LEU A 155 27.62 -11.63 -22.61
C LEU A 155 28.87 -10.73 -22.55
N ILE A 156 29.35 -10.37 -21.36
CA ILE A 156 30.51 -9.50 -21.18
C ILE A 156 31.77 -10.37 -21.00
N THR A 157 32.71 -10.25 -21.93
CA THR A 157 34.03 -10.90 -21.78
C THR A 157 34.78 -10.31 -20.59
N ARG A 158 35.24 -11.16 -19.68
CA ARG A 158 36.00 -10.78 -18.49
C ARG A 158 37.33 -11.53 -18.44
N PRO A 159 38.37 -10.94 -17.82
CA PRO A 159 39.59 -11.68 -17.51
C PRO A 159 39.31 -12.80 -16.49
N ASP A 160 40.18 -13.82 -16.47
CA ASP A 160 40.07 -14.97 -15.55
C ASP A 160 40.01 -14.55 -14.08
N SER A 161 40.71 -13.47 -13.70
CA SER A 161 40.70 -12.90 -12.35
C SER A 161 39.35 -12.36 -11.89
N LEU A 162 38.42 -12.11 -12.82
CA LEU A 162 37.05 -11.67 -12.56
C LEU A 162 36.02 -12.75 -12.92
N THR A 163 36.46 -13.97 -13.21
CA THR A 163 35.58 -15.10 -13.51
C THR A 163 35.55 -16.04 -12.31
N VAL A 164 34.38 -16.19 -11.70
CA VAL A 164 34.21 -16.90 -10.42
C VAL A 164 33.92 -18.38 -10.68
N GLY A 165 34.80 -19.26 -10.18
CA GLY A 165 34.64 -20.72 -10.28
C GLY A 165 33.99 -21.35 -9.05
N ALA A 166 34.23 -20.80 -7.86
CA ALA A 166 33.57 -21.22 -6.62
C ALA A 166 33.44 -20.03 -5.66
N LEU A 167 32.27 -19.87 -5.05
CA LEU A 167 31.94 -18.76 -4.16
C LEU A 167 31.63 -19.24 -2.75
N ARG A 168 32.01 -18.44 -1.75
CA ARG A 168 31.41 -18.47 -0.41
C ARG A 168 31.06 -17.07 0.05
N VAL A 169 29.90 -16.96 0.67
CA VAL A 169 29.38 -15.73 1.26
C VAL A 169 29.38 -15.88 2.78
N TYR A 170 29.81 -14.82 3.46
CA TYR A 170 29.92 -14.77 4.90
C TYR A 170 29.17 -13.56 5.43
N ARG A 171 28.46 -13.74 6.54
CA ARG A 171 27.78 -12.68 7.27
C ARG A 171 28.43 -12.51 8.62
N ARG A 172 28.53 -11.26 9.08
CA ARG A 172 28.78 -10.97 10.49
C ARG A 172 27.68 -10.07 11.01
N ARG A 173 26.98 -10.58 12.03
CA ARG A 173 26.00 -9.81 12.79
C ARG A 173 26.72 -8.90 13.76
N ALA A 174 26.34 -7.63 13.80
CA ALA A 174 26.81 -6.74 14.86
C ALA A 174 26.29 -7.27 16.21
N ILE A 175 27.17 -7.38 17.20
CA ILE A 175 26.80 -7.82 18.55
C ILE A 175 26.55 -6.54 19.36
N PRO A 176 25.28 -6.23 19.76
CA PRO A 176 25.02 -5.10 20.62
C PRO A 176 25.77 -5.25 21.95
N PRO A 177 26.26 -4.15 22.56
CA PRO A 177 26.99 -4.20 23.83
C PRO A 177 26.21 -4.88 24.96
N SER A 178 24.88 -4.90 24.88
CA SER A 178 23.96 -5.47 25.87
C SER A 178 23.65 -6.96 25.66
N SER A 179 24.13 -7.57 24.58
CA SER A 179 23.82 -8.98 24.26
C SER A 179 24.83 -9.94 24.86
N SER A 180 24.34 -11.00 25.52
CA SER A 180 25.16 -12.03 26.18
C SER A 180 25.49 -13.24 25.29
N GLY A 181 25.01 -13.27 24.05
CA GLY A 181 25.22 -14.36 23.09
C GLY A 181 25.91 -13.91 21.81
N ASN A 182 27.01 -14.56 21.44
CA ASN A 182 27.64 -14.35 20.13
C ASN A 182 26.89 -15.14 19.06
N GLN A 183 26.03 -14.47 18.29
CA GLN A 183 25.28 -15.08 17.20
C GLN A 183 26.16 -15.53 16.02
N ASN A 184 27.44 -15.13 16.00
CA ASN A 184 28.41 -15.57 15.01
C ASN A 184 29.25 -16.76 15.51
N ALA A 185 28.96 -17.32 16.70
CA ALA A 185 29.71 -18.44 17.26
C ALA A 185 29.67 -19.67 16.34
N GLY A 186 30.82 -20.34 16.18
CA GLY A 186 30.98 -21.46 15.25
C GLY A 186 31.24 -21.04 13.80
N GLY A 187 31.37 -19.74 13.54
CA GLY A 187 31.80 -19.19 12.26
C GLY A 187 33.28 -19.40 11.95
N VAL A 188 33.75 -18.74 10.89
CA VAL A 188 35.16 -18.69 10.52
C VAL A 188 35.79 -17.44 11.12
N ARG A 189 36.91 -17.61 11.84
CA ARG A 189 37.71 -16.49 12.34
C ARG A 189 38.46 -15.80 11.21
N ALA A 190 38.00 -14.61 10.83
CA ALA A 190 38.55 -13.91 9.67
C ALA A 190 38.60 -12.38 9.82
N VAL A 191 39.46 -11.76 9.02
CA VAL A 191 39.47 -10.32 8.74
C VAL A 191 38.92 -10.10 7.33
N ALA A 192 37.85 -9.31 7.20
CA ALA A 192 37.34 -8.88 5.92
C ALA A 192 37.96 -7.54 5.53
N CYS A 193 38.47 -7.44 4.31
CA CYS A 193 39.13 -6.23 3.80
C CYS A 193 38.55 -5.78 2.46
N GLY A 194 38.49 -4.48 2.24
CA GLY A 194 37.99 -3.91 0.99
C GLY A 194 38.92 -4.15 -0.21
N PRO A 195 38.43 -3.90 -1.44
CA PRO A 195 39.29 -3.69 -2.61
C PRO A 195 40.30 -2.55 -2.39
N GLY A 196 41.46 -2.65 -3.02
CA GLY A 196 42.42 -1.54 -3.13
C GLY A 196 43.38 -1.74 -4.30
N LEU A 197 44.68 -1.59 -4.06
CA LEU A 197 45.70 -1.91 -5.08
C LEU A 197 45.70 -3.40 -5.47
N THR A 198 45.22 -4.22 -4.55
CA THR A 198 45.02 -5.66 -4.70
C THR A 198 43.54 -5.99 -4.49
N ALA A 199 43.15 -7.21 -4.86
CA ALA A 199 41.80 -7.71 -4.60
C ALA A 199 41.46 -7.70 -3.10
N ILE A 200 42.43 -7.82 -2.21
CA ILE A 200 42.22 -7.71 -0.76
C ILE A 200 43.25 -6.74 -0.20
N ASP A 201 42.79 -5.58 0.28
CA ASP A 201 43.63 -4.51 0.80
C ASP A 201 43.13 -4.04 2.17
N CYS A 202 43.80 -4.49 3.22
CA CYS A 202 43.43 -4.19 4.60
C CYS A 202 43.93 -2.84 5.11
N ARG A 203 44.62 -2.03 4.27
CA ARG A 203 45.09 -0.69 4.65
C ARG A 203 43.96 0.34 4.67
N GLY A 204 42.91 0.10 3.89
CA GLY A 204 41.72 0.93 3.82
C GLY A 204 40.59 0.39 4.71
N GLN A 205 39.64 -0.31 4.10
CA GLN A 205 38.54 -0.92 4.84
C GLN A 205 38.95 -2.26 5.43
N ARG A 206 38.71 -2.42 6.72
CA ARG A 206 39.08 -3.60 7.49
C ARG A 206 38.06 -3.85 8.60
N GLU A 207 37.58 -5.08 8.70
CA GLU A 207 36.71 -5.54 9.77
C GLU A 207 37.21 -6.89 10.30
N GLY A 208 37.55 -6.95 11.60
CA GLY A 208 38.07 -8.18 12.23
C GLY A 208 39.45 -8.02 12.87
N PRO A 209 40.01 -9.13 13.40
CA PRO A 209 39.49 -10.51 13.26
C PRO A 209 38.23 -10.75 14.11
N PHE A 210 37.21 -11.34 13.51
CA PHE A 210 35.97 -11.76 14.19
C PHE A 210 35.50 -13.12 13.67
N GLU A 211 34.53 -13.72 14.33
CA GLU A 211 33.80 -14.87 13.81
C GLU A 211 32.79 -14.42 12.75
N TRP A 212 32.81 -15.08 11.58
CA TRP A 212 31.90 -14.84 10.47
C TRP A 212 31.08 -16.09 10.17
N GLU A 213 29.76 -15.95 10.18
CA GLU A 213 28.83 -17.01 9.80
C GLU A 213 29.00 -17.35 8.31
N VAL A 214 29.17 -18.62 7.99
CA VAL A 214 29.20 -19.11 6.60
C VAL A 214 27.77 -19.32 6.12
N LEU A 215 27.38 -18.61 5.07
CA LEU A 215 26.06 -18.77 4.47
C LEU A 215 26.05 -19.95 3.48
N GLN A 216 24.90 -20.61 3.35
CA GLN A 216 24.69 -21.74 2.46
C GLN A 216 24.00 -21.31 1.16
N GLU A 217 24.63 -21.61 0.02
CA GLU A 217 24.02 -21.43 -1.31
C GLU A 217 22.74 -22.28 -1.43
N GLY A 218 21.71 -21.75 -2.09
CA GLY A 218 20.42 -22.44 -2.26
C GLY A 218 19.51 -22.39 -1.03
N LYS A 219 20.01 -21.92 0.12
CA LYS A 219 19.24 -21.75 1.36
C LYS A 219 19.24 -20.30 1.84
N ASP A 220 20.43 -19.73 2.00
CA ASP A 220 20.62 -18.38 2.53
C ASP A 220 20.80 -17.35 1.40
N TYR A 221 21.25 -17.78 0.22
CA TYR A 221 21.41 -16.94 -0.96
C TYR A 221 21.33 -17.72 -2.28
N TYR A 222 20.96 -16.99 -3.34
CA TYR A 222 21.04 -17.39 -4.74
C TYR A 222 22.32 -16.81 -5.35
N VAL A 223 22.96 -17.55 -6.26
CA VAL A 223 24.14 -17.11 -7.02
C VAL A 223 23.80 -17.08 -8.50
N ASP A 224 24.21 -16.01 -9.18
CA ASP A 224 24.01 -15.93 -10.62
C ASP A 224 24.86 -16.97 -11.38
N PRO A 225 24.46 -17.40 -12.60
CA PRO A 225 25.20 -18.43 -13.34
C PRO A 225 26.69 -18.14 -13.59
N THR A 226 27.07 -16.86 -13.63
CA THR A 226 28.46 -16.43 -13.81
C THR A 226 29.25 -16.32 -12.50
N GLY A 227 28.57 -16.43 -11.35
CA GLY A 227 29.13 -16.28 -10.00
C GLY A 227 29.58 -14.86 -9.64
N THR A 228 29.23 -13.86 -10.45
CA THR A 228 29.69 -12.48 -10.31
C THR A 228 28.84 -11.64 -9.35
N TRP A 229 27.62 -12.05 -9.06
CA TRP A 229 26.74 -11.47 -8.05
C TRP A 229 25.86 -12.54 -7.39
N PHE A 230 25.30 -12.18 -6.24
CA PHE A 230 24.40 -13.03 -5.47
C PHE A 230 23.25 -12.22 -4.89
N ALA A 231 22.17 -12.91 -4.55
CA ALA A 231 21.01 -12.33 -3.88
C ALA A 231 20.68 -13.11 -2.61
N LEU A 232 20.57 -12.42 -1.47
CA LEU A 232 20.22 -13.04 -0.20
C LEU A 232 18.74 -13.45 -0.15
N ALA A 233 18.45 -14.61 0.44
CA ALA A 233 17.09 -15.09 0.69
C ALA A 233 16.29 -14.09 1.54
N ASN A 234 16.95 -13.47 2.52
CA ASN A 234 16.43 -12.43 3.40
C ASN A 234 17.29 -11.17 3.31
N ARG A 235 16.70 -9.98 3.47
CA ARG A 235 17.46 -8.73 3.43
C ARG A 235 18.53 -8.74 4.52
N LEU A 236 19.70 -8.23 4.19
CA LEU A 236 20.76 -7.98 5.16
C LEU A 236 20.31 -6.90 6.15
N ASP A 237 20.41 -7.20 7.44
CA ASP A 237 20.14 -6.24 8.51
C ASP A 237 21.00 -4.97 8.37
N GLN A 238 20.52 -3.86 8.95
CA GLN A 238 21.15 -2.56 8.79
C GLN A 238 22.55 -2.49 9.42
N SER A 239 22.82 -3.31 10.43
CA SER A 239 24.07 -3.36 11.19
C SER A 239 25.02 -4.47 10.74
N ASP A 240 24.62 -5.30 9.80
CA ASP A 240 25.35 -6.51 9.45
C ASP A 240 26.37 -6.26 8.34
N TYR A 241 27.47 -6.99 8.40
CA TYR A 241 28.54 -6.95 7.42
C TYR A 241 28.39 -8.15 6.48
N LEU A 242 28.77 -7.97 5.21
CA LEU A 242 28.93 -9.07 4.27
C LEU A 242 30.35 -9.11 3.73
N ALA A 243 30.86 -10.33 3.61
CA ALA A 243 32.12 -10.62 2.98
C ALA A 243 31.99 -11.86 2.08
N VAL A 244 32.93 -12.03 1.16
CA VAL A 244 33.01 -13.19 0.27
C VAL A 244 34.44 -13.70 0.19
N SER A 245 34.58 -14.96 -0.22
CA SER A 245 35.82 -15.53 -0.74
C SER A 245 35.49 -16.29 -2.00
N TYR A 246 36.33 -16.24 -3.02
CA TYR A 246 36.11 -17.01 -4.23
C TYR A 246 37.38 -17.50 -4.88
N ILE A 247 37.26 -18.61 -5.60
CA ILE A 247 38.31 -19.19 -6.44
C ILE A 247 38.00 -18.81 -7.89
N THR A 248 39.01 -18.39 -8.64
CA THR A 248 38.85 -18.07 -10.07
C THR A 248 38.49 -19.30 -10.89
N ALA A 249 37.90 -19.12 -12.08
CA ALA A 249 37.51 -20.23 -12.96
C ALA A 249 38.72 -21.10 -13.38
N SER A 250 39.90 -20.49 -13.52
CA SER A 250 41.17 -21.19 -13.77
C SER A 250 41.63 -22.07 -12.61
N ARG A 251 41.01 -21.93 -11.42
CA ARG A 251 41.40 -22.54 -10.14
C ARG A 251 42.84 -22.24 -9.71
N SER A 252 43.48 -21.25 -10.32
CA SER A 252 44.86 -20.83 -10.01
C SER A 252 44.94 -19.87 -8.84
N ASP A 253 43.91 -19.03 -8.66
CA ASP A 253 43.93 -17.93 -7.72
C ASP A 253 42.69 -17.95 -6.81
N SER A 254 42.89 -17.54 -5.55
CA SER A 254 41.82 -17.34 -4.58
C SER A 254 41.82 -15.90 -4.10
N ILE A 255 40.66 -15.27 -4.17
CA ILE A 255 40.44 -13.96 -3.54
C ILE A 255 39.96 -14.21 -2.12
N GLY A 256 40.90 -14.04 -1.20
CA GLY A 256 40.73 -14.39 0.21
C GLY A 256 41.07 -15.84 0.46
N THR A 257 41.09 -16.21 1.72
CA THR A 257 41.12 -17.62 2.09
C THR A 257 39.75 -18.23 1.83
N PHE A 258 39.71 -19.50 1.43
CA PHE A 258 38.47 -20.23 1.14
C PHE A 258 38.20 -21.35 2.18
N PRO A 259 37.98 -21.04 3.47
CA PRO A 259 37.85 -22.01 4.56
C PRO A 259 36.50 -22.74 4.52
N VAL A 260 36.52 -24.07 4.65
CA VAL A 260 35.33 -24.94 4.55
C VAL A 260 34.56 -25.01 5.87
N ALA A 261 35.25 -24.77 6.99
CA ALA A 261 34.71 -24.74 8.35
C ALA A 261 35.64 -23.90 9.23
N ALA A 262 35.23 -23.66 10.48
CA ALA A 262 36.10 -23.11 11.51
C ALA A 262 37.40 -23.93 11.60
N ARG A 263 38.54 -23.24 11.64
CA ARG A 263 39.84 -23.89 11.85
C ARG A 263 39.95 -24.37 13.29
N THR A 264 40.57 -25.55 13.49
CA THR A 264 40.87 -26.07 14.84
C THR A 264 41.92 -25.23 15.55
N ASP A 265 42.87 -24.68 14.80
CA ASP A 265 43.84 -23.70 15.30
C ASP A 265 43.25 -22.29 15.18
N THR A 266 42.86 -21.72 16.33
CA THR A 266 42.27 -20.39 16.40
C THR A 266 43.29 -19.27 16.22
N ALA A 267 44.61 -19.55 16.26
CA ALA A 267 45.64 -18.53 16.00
C ALA A 267 45.70 -18.13 14.53
N VAL A 268 45.23 -18.99 13.62
CA VAL A 268 45.15 -18.70 12.19
C VAL A 268 43.94 -17.83 11.90
N VAL A 269 44.17 -16.70 11.23
CA VAL A 269 43.13 -15.75 10.83
C VAL A 269 42.99 -15.79 9.33
N ASP A 270 41.80 -16.17 8.85
CA ASP A 270 41.49 -16.14 7.43
C ASP A 270 41.27 -14.71 6.92
N THR A 271 41.41 -14.50 5.61
CA THR A 271 41.18 -13.19 5.00
C THR A 271 40.03 -13.26 4.01
N LEU A 272 39.09 -12.31 4.06
CA LEU A 272 37.91 -12.27 3.20
C LEU A 272 37.86 -10.94 2.43
N ARG A 273 37.13 -10.90 1.31
CA ARG A 273 36.77 -9.67 0.61
C ARG A 273 35.53 -9.07 1.27
N LEU A 274 35.64 -7.86 1.81
CA LEU A 274 34.50 -7.10 2.31
C LEU A 274 33.67 -6.57 1.13
N VAL A 275 32.38 -6.96 1.07
CA VAL A 275 31.44 -6.52 0.01
C VAL A 275 30.34 -5.62 0.56
N TYR A 276 30.14 -5.56 1.88
CA TYR A 276 29.26 -4.58 2.49
C TYR A 276 29.77 -4.18 3.88
N ASP A 277 29.82 -2.86 4.11
CA ASP A 277 30.21 -2.26 5.38
C ASP A 277 29.07 -1.31 5.84
N PRO A 278 28.35 -1.63 6.92
CA PRO A 278 27.22 -0.85 7.42
C PRO A 278 27.64 0.43 8.16
N LYS A 279 28.95 0.65 8.39
CA LYS A 279 29.40 1.80 9.18
C LYS A 279 28.90 3.12 8.58
N PRO A 280 28.38 4.05 9.39
CA PRO A 280 27.87 5.33 8.88
C PRO A 280 28.89 6.17 8.10
N GLY A 281 30.19 5.98 8.34
CA GLY A 281 31.27 6.65 7.59
C GLY A 281 31.56 6.07 6.20
N VAL A 282 30.92 4.97 5.80
CA VAL A 282 31.07 4.37 4.47
C VAL A 282 30.32 5.23 3.47
N SER A 283 31.03 5.70 2.45
CA SER A 283 30.51 6.62 1.42
C SER A 283 30.74 6.08 0.02
N ALA A 284 30.28 6.79 -1.01
CA ALA A 284 30.54 6.44 -2.41
C ALA A 284 32.03 6.29 -2.77
N ALA A 285 32.92 6.91 -1.99
CA ALA A 285 34.38 6.78 -2.16
C ALA A 285 34.94 5.50 -1.52
N SER A 286 34.21 4.88 -0.59
CA SER A 286 34.61 3.64 0.06
C SER A 286 34.52 2.46 -0.93
N PRO A 287 35.59 1.66 -1.08
CA PRO A 287 35.62 0.57 -2.06
C PRO A 287 34.47 -0.44 -1.96
N SER A 288 33.99 -0.77 -0.75
CA SER A 288 32.86 -1.69 -0.55
C SER A 288 31.50 -1.10 -0.95
N PHE A 289 31.37 0.22 -1.10
CA PHE A 289 30.07 0.86 -1.34
C PHE A 289 29.43 0.43 -2.67
N ARG A 290 30.24 0.29 -3.72
CA ARG A 290 29.78 -0.05 -5.08
C ARG A 290 29.35 -1.51 -5.25
N PHE A 291 29.55 -2.36 -4.25
CA PHE A 291 29.19 -3.77 -4.33
C PHE A 291 27.70 -4.03 -4.10
N GLU A 292 26.99 -3.15 -3.38
CA GLU A 292 25.54 -3.23 -3.29
C GLU A 292 24.89 -2.81 -4.61
N ILE A 293 24.03 -3.67 -5.14
CA ILE A 293 23.31 -3.43 -6.39
C ILE A 293 22.05 -2.62 -6.08
N ARG A 294 21.88 -1.48 -6.77
CA ARG A 294 20.83 -0.48 -6.48
C ARG A 294 19.87 -0.24 -7.64
N ASN A 295 19.73 -1.21 -8.54
CA ASN A 295 18.93 -1.12 -9.76
C ASN A 295 17.80 -2.16 -9.80
N ALA A 296 17.50 -2.81 -8.67
CA ALA A 296 16.45 -3.81 -8.53
C ALA A 296 15.31 -3.29 -7.66
N TYR A 297 14.06 -3.45 -8.08
CA TYR A 297 12.85 -2.96 -7.41
C TYR A 297 11.88 -4.11 -7.18
N ARG A 298 11.54 -4.38 -5.91
CA ARG A 298 10.64 -5.48 -5.53
C ARG A 298 9.23 -5.25 -6.07
N LEU A 299 8.55 -6.26 -6.61
CA LEU A 299 7.12 -6.22 -6.94
C LEU A 299 6.28 -6.84 -5.81
N GLY A 300 6.61 -8.07 -5.41
CA GLY A 300 5.90 -8.84 -4.39
C GLY A 300 6.43 -10.26 -4.32
N GLY A 301 5.76 -11.11 -3.55
CA GLY A 301 6.12 -12.52 -3.37
C GLY A 301 5.50 -13.45 -4.41
N ARG A 302 5.35 -14.73 -4.02
CA ARG A 302 4.79 -15.80 -4.87
C ARG A 302 3.28 -15.65 -5.12
N GLU A 303 2.61 -14.78 -4.38
CA GLU A 303 1.21 -14.44 -4.59
C GLU A 303 0.99 -13.67 -5.91
N ILE A 304 2.02 -13.00 -6.44
CA ILE A 304 1.89 -12.20 -7.66
C ILE A 304 1.84 -13.10 -8.90
N ASP A 305 0.83 -12.91 -9.74
CA ASP A 305 0.82 -13.45 -11.10
C ASP A 305 1.87 -12.71 -11.93
N ARG A 306 2.99 -13.39 -12.18
CA ARG A 306 4.11 -12.91 -12.98
C ARG A 306 3.68 -12.32 -14.33
N SER A 307 2.70 -12.95 -15.00
CA SER A 307 2.31 -12.60 -16.37
C SER A 307 1.51 -11.29 -16.46
N SER A 308 1.02 -10.82 -15.32
CA SER A 308 0.25 -9.59 -15.18
C SER A 308 1.10 -8.37 -14.81
N ALA A 309 2.41 -8.55 -14.57
CA ALA A 309 3.29 -7.51 -14.08
C ALA A 309 3.53 -6.44 -15.15
N ALA A 310 3.05 -5.22 -14.90
CA ALA A 310 3.27 -4.05 -15.72
C ALA A 310 3.96 -2.94 -14.93
N LEU A 311 4.79 -2.17 -15.62
CA LEU A 311 5.52 -1.03 -15.08
C LEU A 311 5.27 0.17 -15.98
N THR A 312 4.95 1.30 -15.36
CA THR A 312 4.97 2.62 -15.98
C THR A 312 6.01 3.48 -15.28
N LEU A 313 6.81 4.21 -16.06
CA LEU A 313 7.80 5.14 -15.54
C LEU A 313 7.39 6.56 -15.89
N SER A 314 7.40 7.45 -14.91
CA SER A 314 7.10 8.86 -15.14
C SER A 314 8.01 9.80 -14.37
N VAL A 315 8.24 10.98 -14.95
CA VAL A 315 8.90 12.12 -14.31
C VAL A 315 7.90 13.27 -14.37
N ASN A 316 7.56 13.87 -13.21
CA ASN A 316 6.55 14.91 -13.12
C ASN A 316 5.24 14.55 -13.84
N GLN A 317 4.74 13.32 -13.62
CA GLN A 317 3.53 12.76 -14.25
C GLN A 317 3.58 12.61 -15.77
N ARG A 318 4.75 12.74 -16.39
CA ARG A 318 4.96 12.50 -17.83
C ARG A 318 5.68 11.18 -18.03
N GLU A 319 5.15 10.33 -18.91
CA GLU A 319 5.74 9.02 -19.21
C GLU A 319 6.80 9.07 -20.33
N ARG A 320 6.92 10.23 -20.99
CA ARG A 320 7.79 10.43 -22.13
C ARG A 320 8.83 11.51 -21.85
N GLY A 321 10.04 11.24 -22.31
CA GLY A 321 11.13 12.21 -22.27
C GLY A 321 10.97 13.35 -23.29
N PRO A 322 11.91 14.31 -23.31
CA PRO A 322 11.86 15.47 -24.19
C PRO A 322 11.85 15.13 -25.70
N THR A 323 12.40 13.97 -26.06
CA THR A 323 12.49 13.45 -27.44
C THR A 323 11.27 12.61 -27.85
N GLY A 324 10.30 12.42 -26.95
CA GLY A 324 9.04 11.72 -27.22
C GLY A 324 9.07 10.20 -26.96
N GLU A 325 10.24 9.59 -26.73
CA GLU A 325 10.36 8.19 -26.28
C GLU A 325 9.81 8.00 -24.86
N THR A 326 9.28 6.81 -24.56
CA THR A 326 8.85 6.46 -23.19
C THR A 326 10.08 6.29 -22.29
N TYR A 327 9.95 6.58 -21.00
CA TYR A 327 11.04 6.29 -20.05
C TYR A 327 11.32 4.79 -19.93
N LEU A 328 10.33 3.92 -20.18
CA LEU A 328 10.54 2.46 -20.27
C LEU A 328 11.55 2.11 -21.37
N GLN A 329 11.34 2.64 -22.57
CA GLN A 329 12.23 2.43 -23.72
C GLN A 329 13.60 3.04 -23.43
N ARG A 330 13.62 4.29 -22.97
CA ARG A 330 14.84 5.04 -22.68
C ARG A 330 15.73 4.27 -21.70
N LEU A 331 15.18 3.83 -20.58
CA LEU A 331 15.89 3.10 -19.53
C LEU A 331 16.09 1.60 -19.82
N GLY A 332 15.62 1.10 -20.97
CA GLY A 332 15.91 -0.25 -21.44
C GLY A 332 15.09 -1.37 -20.77
N VAL A 333 13.95 -1.02 -20.18
CA VAL A 333 13.03 -1.98 -19.54
C VAL A 333 11.76 -2.25 -20.37
N ALA A 334 11.61 -1.60 -21.53
CA ALA A 334 10.52 -1.88 -22.46
C ALA A 334 10.78 -3.12 -23.33
N LEU A 335 9.71 -3.69 -23.88
CA LEU A 335 9.79 -4.68 -24.95
C LEU A 335 10.45 -4.07 -26.20
N ALA A 336 11.28 -4.86 -26.89
CA ALA A 336 11.98 -4.42 -28.09
C ALA A 336 11.01 -4.06 -29.24
N ASN A 337 9.87 -4.73 -29.33
CA ASN A 337 8.85 -4.52 -30.35
C ASN A 337 7.71 -3.59 -29.91
N ASP A 338 7.59 -3.27 -28.61
CA ASP A 338 6.61 -2.33 -28.08
C ASP A 338 7.24 -1.46 -26.97
N PRO A 339 7.62 -0.21 -27.27
CA PRO A 339 8.26 0.68 -26.31
C PRO A 339 7.32 1.13 -25.17
N THR A 340 6.02 0.84 -25.24
CA THR A 340 5.05 1.21 -24.20
C THR A 340 4.80 0.11 -23.18
N GLN A 341 5.29 -1.11 -23.43
CA GLN A 341 5.08 -2.26 -22.56
C GLN A 341 6.36 -2.69 -21.86
N PHE A 342 6.23 -3.12 -20.61
CA PHE A 342 7.34 -3.64 -19.80
C PHE A 342 7.78 -5.03 -20.28
N ASP A 343 9.10 -5.24 -20.42
CA ASP A 343 9.68 -6.54 -20.78
C ASP A 343 9.76 -7.48 -19.56
N GLN A 344 8.61 -8.02 -19.16
CA GLN A 344 8.53 -8.96 -18.03
C GLN A 344 9.34 -10.25 -18.23
N TYR A 345 9.65 -10.62 -19.48
CA TYR A 345 10.39 -11.85 -19.75
C TYR A 345 11.88 -11.69 -19.43
N ASN A 346 12.47 -10.54 -19.82
CA ASN A 346 13.89 -10.30 -19.61
C ASN A 346 14.22 -9.47 -18.36
N ARG A 347 13.27 -8.67 -17.85
CA ARG A 347 13.54 -7.68 -16.79
C ARG A 347 12.93 -8.02 -15.43
N LEU A 348 12.15 -9.09 -15.33
CA LEU A 348 11.58 -9.57 -14.08
C LEU A 348 12.42 -10.74 -13.54
N PHE A 349 13.23 -10.47 -12.52
CA PHE A 349 14.03 -11.46 -11.80
C PHE A 349 13.25 -12.03 -10.60
N PRO A 350 13.40 -13.32 -10.25
CA PRO A 350 14.04 -14.37 -11.03
C PRO A 350 13.33 -14.62 -12.35
N ARG A 351 14.06 -14.94 -13.42
CA ARG A 351 13.49 -15.36 -14.71
C ARG A 351 13.23 -16.86 -14.68
N LEU A 352 12.26 -17.31 -15.47
CA LEU A 352 11.94 -18.75 -15.57
C LEU A 352 13.13 -19.61 -16.05
N ARG A 353 14.09 -18.97 -16.74
CA ARG A 353 15.34 -19.58 -17.22
C ARG A 353 16.51 -19.46 -16.23
N ASP A 354 16.36 -18.72 -15.14
CA ASP A 354 17.41 -18.61 -14.14
C ASP A 354 17.49 -19.93 -13.33
N PRO A 355 18.69 -20.37 -12.88
CA PRO A 355 18.86 -21.60 -12.13
C PRO A 355 17.91 -21.71 -10.94
N ASN A 356 17.26 -22.87 -10.78
CA ASN A 356 16.27 -23.12 -9.73
C ASN A 356 15.19 -22.03 -9.61
N GLN A 357 14.90 -21.31 -10.70
CA GLN A 357 13.98 -20.17 -10.74
C GLN A 357 14.30 -19.11 -9.67
N GLY A 358 15.58 -18.95 -9.32
CA GLY A 358 16.06 -17.97 -8.34
C GLY A 358 15.92 -18.37 -6.87
N ASP A 359 15.51 -19.60 -6.54
CA ASP A 359 15.50 -20.06 -5.15
C ASP A 359 16.89 -19.87 -4.51
N PRO A 360 16.97 -19.43 -3.24
CA PRO A 360 15.90 -19.27 -2.25
C PRO A 360 15.16 -17.91 -2.30
N VAL A 361 15.41 -17.05 -3.29
CA VAL A 361 14.77 -15.74 -3.40
C VAL A 361 13.34 -15.90 -3.92
N ARG A 362 12.35 -15.63 -3.06
CA ARG A 362 10.93 -15.89 -3.36
C ARG A 362 10.17 -14.70 -3.96
N ASP A 363 10.74 -13.51 -3.88
CA ASP A 363 10.14 -12.28 -4.39
C ASP A 363 10.49 -12.06 -5.86
N LEU A 364 9.64 -11.30 -6.55
CA LEU A 364 9.88 -10.81 -7.91
C LEU A 364 10.46 -9.38 -7.87
N PHE A 365 11.37 -9.09 -8.79
CA PHE A 365 12.10 -7.82 -8.89
C PHE A 365 12.18 -7.34 -10.34
N ILE A 366 11.83 -6.08 -10.59
CA ILE A 366 12.22 -5.38 -11.82
C ILE A 366 13.71 -5.07 -11.71
N VAL A 367 14.50 -5.44 -12.70
CA VAL A 367 15.93 -5.14 -12.77
C VAL A 367 16.22 -4.29 -14.01
N PHE A 368 16.78 -3.10 -13.78
CA PHE A 368 17.19 -2.21 -14.86
C PHE A 368 18.54 -2.63 -15.46
N PRO A 369 18.75 -2.54 -16.79
CA PRO A 369 20.01 -2.91 -17.45
C PRO A 369 21.12 -1.85 -17.32
N HIS A 370 21.29 -1.29 -16.12
CA HIS A 370 22.32 -0.33 -15.78
C HIS A 370 22.45 -0.32 -14.25
N LEU A 371 23.63 -0.15 -13.65
CA LEU A 371 23.77 -0.18 -12.18
C LEU A 371 23.27 1.10 -11.49
N ALA A 372 23.27 2.20 -12.25
CA ALA A 372 22.77 3.50 -11.82
C ALA A 372 21.76 4.09 -12.83
N PRO A 373 20.62 3.41 -13.11
CA PRO A 373 19.73 3.75 -14.23
C PRO A 373 19.22 5.19 -14.18
N PHE A 374 18.90 5.68 -12.98
CA PHE A 374 18.41 7.04 -12.78
C PHE A 374 19.50 8.12 -12.77
N ALA A 375 20.77 7.73 -12.93
CA ALA A 375 21.90 8.66 -13.05
C ALA A 375 22.62 8.56 -14.41
N ASP A 376 22.10 7.76 -15.35
CA ASP A 376 22.70 7.55 -16.67
C ASP A 376 22.62 8.83 -17.52
N SER A 377 23.74 9.52 -17.68
CA SER A 377 23.85 10.75 -18.47
C SER A 377 23.74 10.52 -19.98
N SER A 378 23.93 9.29 -20.46
CA SER A 378 23.71 8.96 -21.88
C SER A 378 22.23 8.87 -22.23
N LYS A 379 21.39 8.63 -21.21
CA LYS A 379 19.95 8.41 -21.36
C LYS A 379 19.10 9.49 -20.73
N LEU A 380 19.60 10.31 -19.80
CA LEU A 380 18.79 11.27 -19.05
C LEU A 380 19.39 12.67 -19.10
N THR A 381 18.52 13.69 -19.13
CA THR A 381 18.92 15.09 -19.01
C THR A 381 19.36 15.42 -17.59
N ALA A 382 20.09 16.53 -17.40
CA ALA A 382 20.56 16.95 -16.08
C ALA A 382 19.43 17.10 -15.04
N THR A 383 18.22 17.49 -15.46
CA THR A 383 17.06 17.66 -14.58
C THR A 383 16.33 16.34 -14.25
N GLU A 384 16.53 15.31 -15.06
CA GLU A 384 15.94 13.98 -14.84
C GLU A 384 16.86 13.07 -14.04
N ARG A 385 18.15 13.42 -13.88
CA ARG A 385 19.13 12.58 -13.20
C ARG A 385 19.03 12.69 -11.67
N ASN A 386 19.13 11.54 -11.02
CA ASN A 386 19.23 11.39 -9.58
C ASN A 386 20.58 10.76 -9.19
N ASP A 387 21.68 11.48 -9.45
CA ASP A 387 23.05 11.04 -9.10
C ASP A 387 23.23 10.72 -7.61
N SER A 388 22.60 11.53 -6.77
CA SER A 388 22.74 11.44 -5.31
C SER A 388 22.23 10.12 -4.75
N LEU A 389 21.22 9.49 -5.37
CA LEU A 389 20.73 8.16 -4.99
C LEU A 389 21.87 7.12 -4.94
N TYR A 390 22.78 7.19 -5.91
CA TYR A 390 23.91 6.26 -6.04
C TYR A 390 25.16 6.71 -5.30
N ARG A 391 25.08 7.79 -4.51
CA ARG A 391 26.18 8.29 -3.68
C ARG A 391 25.84 8.32 -2.18
N THR A 392 24.56 8.36 -1.85
CA THR A 392 24.08 8.37 -0.47
C THR A 392 24.09 6.96 0.12
N PRO A 393 24.67 6.74 1.31
CA PRO A 393 24.62 5.45 2.00
C PRO A 393 23.19 4.99 2.31
N ARG A 394 22.97 3.67 2.28
CA ARG A 394 21.67 3.03 2.54
C ARG A 394 20.96 3.58 3.78
N ALA A 395 21.70 3.73 4.89
CA ALA A 395 21.17 4.21 6.18
C ALA A 395 20.63 5.65 6.13
N TYR A 396 21.07 6.45 5.16
CA TYR A 396 20.72 7.86 5.04
C TYR A 396 19.72 8.14 3.92
N LEU A 397 19.44 7.20 3.03
CA LEU A 397 18.54 7.44 1.89
C LEU A 397 17.11 7.80 2.31
N ALA A 398 16.60 7.20 3.39
CA ALA A 398 15.24 7.48 3.84
C ALA A 398 15.08 8.86 4.52
N THR A 399 16.12 9.34 5.22
CA THR A 399 16.04 10.54 6.08
C THR A 399 16.80 11.74 5.53
N GLN A 400 17.84 11.50 4.74
CA GLN A 400 18.76 12.51 4.18
C GLN A 400 19.02 12.26 2.69
N GLY A 401 18.22 11.41 2.04
CA GLY A 401 18.32 11.12 0.62
C GLY A 401 17.90 12.30 -0.24
N PRO A 402 18.28 12.29 -1.54
CA PRO A 402 17.74 13.26 -2.49
C PRO A 402 16.23 13.10 -2.64
N PRO A 403 15.51 14.11 -3.15
CA PRO A 403 14.13 13.93 -3.55
C PRO A 403 14.00 12.88 -4.66
N SER A 404 12.85 12.21 -4.70
CA SER A 404 12.51 11.29 -5.78
C SER A 404 12.25 12.06 -7.07
N VAL A 405 12.80 11.59 -8.19
CA VAL A 405 12.57 12.17 -9.52
C VAL A 405 11.60 11.30 -10.33
N PHE A 406 11.80 9.98 -10.29
CA PHE A 406 10.94 9.03 -10.99
C PHE A 406 9.87 8.43 -10.08
N ALA A 407 8.66 8.30 -10.63
CA ALA A 407 7.62 7.45 -10.09
C ALA A 407 7.52 6.17 -10.94
N LEU A 408 7.61 5.03 -10.27
CA LEU A 408 7.47 3.68 -10.82
C LEU A 408 6.08 3.18 -10.43
N ARG A 409 5.14 3.23 -11.36
CA ARG A 409 3.78 2.73 -11.13
C ARG A 409 3.69 1.28 -11.57
N LEU A 410 3.50 0.40 -10.60
CA LEU A 410 3.46 -1.04 -10.75
C LEU A 410 2.00 -1.49 -10.74
N HIS A 411 1.60 -2.23 -11.76
CA HIS A 411 0.28 -2.85 -11.85
C HIS A 411 0.47 -4.36 -11.95
N MET A 412 -0.24 -5.13 -11.15
CA MET A 412 -0.16 -6.59 -11.15
C MET A 412 -1.42 -7.21 -10.57
N GLN A 413 -1.62 -8.50 -10.80
CA GLN A 413 -2.62 -9.33 -10.15
C GLN A 413 -1.95 -10.11 -9.03
N ALA A 414 -2.56 -10.08 -7.83
CA ALA A 414 -2.13 -10.87 -6.69
C ALA A 414 -3.19 -11.91 -6.36
N THR A 415 -2.77 -13.15 -6.14
CA THR A 415 -3.62 -14.26 -5.68
C THR A 415 -4.12 -13.94 -4.28
N ALA A 416 -5.43 -13.78 -4.13
CA ALA A 416 -6.10 -13.50 -2.86
C ALA A 416 -6.61 -14.78 -2.19
N SER A 417 -7.12 -15.74 -2.98
CA SER A 417 -7.56 -17.06 -2.49
C SER A 417 -7.23 -18.14 -3.52
N PRO A 418 -6.69 -19.29 -3.11
CA PRO A 418 -6.51 -20.44 -4.00
C PRO A 418 -7.84 -21.14 -4.33
N ASP A 419 -8.90 -20.86 -3.57
CA ASP A 419 -10.24 -21.41 -3.78
C ASP A 419 -11.18 -20.31 -4.33
N ARG A 420 -11.78 -20.58 -5.50
CA ARG A 420 -12.77 -19.73 -6.16
C ARG A 420 -14.08 -19.57 -5.37
N SER A 421 -14.34 -20.46 -4.41
CA SER A 421 -15.53 -20.41 -3.56
C SER A 421 -15.43 -19.36 -2.45
N MET A 422 -14.21 -18.94 -2.14
CA MET A 422 -13.92 -17.98 -1.08
C MET A 422 -13.36 -16.67 -1.63
N LEU A 423 -13.76 -15.57 -0.99
CA LEU A 423 -13.31 -14.23 -1.28
C LEU A 423 -13.03 -13.49 0.03
N SER A 424 -11.79 -13.01 0.21
CA SER A 424 -11.43 -12.13 1.33
C SER A 424 -11.60 -10.66 0.93
N LEU A 425 -12.40 -9.92 1.69
CA LEU A 425 -12.54 -8.47 1.55
C LEU A 425 -11.36 -7.69 2.17
N ASN A 426 -10.43 -8.40 2.84
CA ASN A 426 -9.27 -7.83 3.52
C ASN A 426 -9.63 -6.64 4.43
N SER A 427 -10.75 -6.79 5.15
CA SER A 427 -11.27 -5.82 6.09
C SER A 427 -11.91 -6.57 7.26
N PHE A 428 -11.58 -6.17 8.48
CA PHE A 428 -12.01 -6.82 9.72
C PHE A 428 -13.14 -6.07 10.44
N GLN A 429 -13.67 -4.99 9.82
CA GLN A 429 -14.64 -4.08 10.44
C GLN A 429 -15.75 -3.69 9.47
N ILE A 430 -16.26 -4.68 8.73
CA ILE A 430 -17.32 -4.47 7.74
C ILE A 430 -18.65 -4.30 8.47
N ARG A 431 -19.40 -3.27 8.11
CA ARG A 431 -20.73 -3.06 8.64
C ARG A 431 -21.67 -4.14 8.11
N GLU A 432 -22.34 -4.82 9.03
CA GLU A 432 -23.36 -5.81 8.68
C GLU A 432 -24.44 -5.22 7.77
N GLY A 433 -24.71 -5.92 6.68
CA GLY A 433 -25.69 -5.54 5.65
C GLY A 433 -25.28 -4.41 4.71
N SER A 434 -24.06 -3.89 4.83
CA SER A 434 -23.56 -2.85 3.92
C SER A 434 -22.98 -3.40 2.61
N GLU A 435 -22.69 -4.68 2.56
CA GLU A 435 -22.03 -5.32 1.44
C GLU A 435 -22.95 -5.42 0.22
N ARG A 436 -22.40 -5.12 -0.95
CA ARG A 436 -22.99 -5.36 -2.25
C ARG A 436 -21.97 -6.04 -3.12
N ILE A 437 -22.21 -7.31 -3.43
CA ILE A 437 -21.31 -8.14 -4.24
C ILE A 437 -21.90 -8.27 -5.63
N TYR A 438 -21.16 -7.84 -6.63
CA TYR A 438 -21.53 -7.91 -8.02
C TYR A 438 -20.64 -8.93 -8.72
N VAL A 439 -21.23 -9.87 -9.43
CA VAL A 439 -20.52 -10.74 -10.37
C VAL A 439 -20.84 -10.25 -11.77
N ARG A 440 -19.82 -9.83 -12.51
CA ARG A 440 -19.94 -9.03 -13.74
C ARG A 440 -20.71 -7.72 -13.44
N ASN A 441 -22.02 -7.70 -13.69
CA ASN A 441 -22.91 -6.58 -13.41
C ASN A 441 -24.16 -7.01 -12.61
N THR A 442 -24.25 -8.28 -12.22
CA THR A 442 -25.38 -8.81 -11.47
C THR A 442 -25.10 -8.70 -9.99
N LEU A 443 -25.98 -8.00 -9.26
CA LEU A 443 -25.95 -7.96 -7.80
C LEU A 443 -26.39 -9.32 -7.25
N LEU A 444 -25.54 -9.92 -6.42
CA LEU A 444 -25.84 -11.16 -5.72
C LEU A 444 -26.68 -10.91 -4.46
N THR A 445 -27.47 -11.90 -4.09
CA THR A 445 -28.34 -11.86 -2.91
C THR A 445 -27.70 -12.62 -1.75
N ARG A 446 -27.52 -11.94 -0.61
CA ARG A 446 -27.03 -12.56 0.64
C ARG A 446 -27.95 -13.72 1.05
N GLU A 447 -27.37 -14.77 1.62
CA GLU A 447 -27.99 -16.03 2.00
C GLU A 447 -28.55 -16.89 0.87
N THR A 448 -28.59 -16.39 -0.37
CA THR A 448 -28.99 -17.20 -1.54
C THR A 448 -27.79 -17.53 -2.39
N ASP A 449 -27.01 -16.52 -2.77
CA ASP A 449 -25.86 -16.66 -3.66
C ASP A 449 -24.53 -16.75 -2.89
N TYR A 450 -24.45 -16.12 -1.71
CA TYR A 450 -23.28 -16.12 -0.84
C TYR A 450 -23.65 -15.94 0.64
N THR A 451 -22.72 -16.26 1.53
CA THR A 451 -22.73 -15.84 2.95
C THR A 451 -21.49 -15.00 3.24
N ILE A 452 -21.53 -14.18 4.28
CA ILE A 452 -20.41 -13.34 4.70
C ILE A 452 -20.22 -13.42 6.21
N ASP A 453 -18.98 -13.58 6.65
CA ASP A 453 -18.56 -13.34 8.02
C ASP A 453 -18.03 -11.91 8.14
N TYR A 454 -18.80 -11.05 8.79
CA TYR A 454 -18.47 -9.63 8.95
C TYR A 454 -17.27 -9.37 9.88
N THR A 455 -16.90 -10.33 10.72
CA THR A 455 -15.77 -10.21 11.63
C THR A 455 -14.44 -10.45 10.91
N THR A 456 -14.42 -11.42 9.98
CA THR A 456 -13.23 -11.77 9.21
C THR A 456 -13.22 -11.16 7.80
N GLY A 457 -14.36 -10.64 7.34
CA GLY A 457 -14.53 -10.14 5.98
C GLY A 457 -14.50 -11.24 4.91
N GLN A 458 -14.74 -12.49 5.29
CA GLN A 458 -14.75 -13.63 4.39
C GLN A 458 -16.13 -13.83 3.77
N VAL A 459 -16.18 -13.89 2.44
CA VAL A 459 -17.36 -14.20 1.65
C VAL A 459 -17.23 -15.62 1.11
N GLN A 460 -18.26 -16.42 1.32
CA GLN A 460 -18.39 -17.78 0.81
C GLN A 460 -19.52 -17.83 -0.23
N PHE A 461 -19.19 -18.15 -1.48
CA PHE A 461 -20.18 -18.36 -2.53
C PHE A 461 -20.83 -19.74 -2.39
N LYS A 462 -22.16 -19.81 -2.56
CA LYS A 462 -22.93 -21.07 -2.42
C LYS A 462 -22.86 -21.93 -3.69
N ASN A 463 -22.83 -21.32 -4.87
CA ASN A 463 -22.78 -22.00 -6.18
C ASN A 463 -21.67 -21.41 -7.07
N PRO A 464 -20.39 -21.52 -6.68
CA PRO A 464 -19.29 -20.85 -7.38
C PRO A 464 -19.18 -21.27 -8.86
N ASP A 465 -19.41 -22.54 -9.18
CA ASP A 465 -19.37 -23.02 -10.56
C ASP A 465 -20.40 -22.32 -11.44
N ALA A 466 -21.65 -22.19 -10.99
CA ALA A 466 -22.67 -21.50 -11.77
C ALA A 466 -22.40 -19.99 -11.89
N LEU A 467 -21.88 -19.37 -10.82
CA LEU A 467 -21.57 -17.94 -10.79
C LEU A 467 -20.42 -17.56 -11.72
N PHE A 468 -19.41 -18.44 -11.81
CA PHE A 468 -18.16 -18.18 -12.52
C PHE A 468 -18.00 -18.97 -13.83
N GLN A 469 -18.97 -19.80 -14.22
CA GLN A 469 -19.03 -20.41 -15.56
C GLN A 469 -19.44 -19.38 -16.63
N GLY A 470 -18.94 -19.59 -17.85
CA GLY A 470 -19.37 -18.86 -19.05
C GLY A 470 -18.50 -17.64 -19.39
N GLY A 471 -17.72 -17.79 -20.45
CA GLY A 471 -16.72 -16.83 -20.94
C GLY A 471 -15.33 -17.42 -20.74
N GLY A 472 -14.54 -17.54 -21.81
CA GLY A 472 -13.23 -18.23 -21.81
C GLY A 472 -12.12 -17.54 -21.00
N GLY A 473 -12.40 -17.07 -19.79
CA GLY A 473 -11.48 -16.36 -18.91
C GLY A 473 -12.08 -16.07 -17.52
N ALA A 474 -11.28 -15.45 -16.66
CA ALA A 474 -11.68 -15.10 -15.30
C ALA A 474 -12.84 -14.09 -15.25
N VAL A 475 -13.75 -14.27 -14.28
CA VAL A 475 -14.96 -13.45 -14.10
C VAL A 475 -14.69 -12.32 -13.11
N GLN A 476 -15.04 -11.10 -13.49
CA GLN A 476 -14.88 -9.93 -12.64
C GLN A 476 -15.91 -9.94 -11.50
N VAL A 477 -15.43 -9.71 -10.27
CA VAL A 477 -16.25 -9.55 -9.07
C VAL A 477 -15.94 -8.19 -8.45
N ARG A 478 -16.97 -7.38 -8.21
CA ARG A 478 -16.87 -6.12 -7.49
C ARG A 478 -17.56 -6.25 -6.15
N ALA A 479 -16.84 -6.02 -5.05
CA ALA A 479 -17.41 -5.95 -3.72
C ALA A 479 -17.39 -4.49 -3.23
N GLN A 480 -18.56 -3.98 -2.89
CA GLN A 480 -18.72 -2.66 -2.29
C GLN A 480 -19.21 -2.85 -0.86
N PHE A 481 -18.61 -2.20 0.13
CA PHE A 481 -19.03 -2.34 1.52
C PHE A 481 -18.65 -1.11 2.34
N GLU A 482 -19.35 -0.88 3.44
CA GLU A 482 -18.94 0.11 4.44
C GLU A 482 -18.03 -0.56 5.46
N GLU A 483 -16.86 0.00 5.70
CA GLU A 483 -16.01 -0.38 6.83
C GLU A 483 -15.89 0.77 7.82
N ARG A 484 -15.72 0.42 9.10
CA ARG A 484 -15.35 1.40 10.12
C ARG A 484 -13.86 1.68 9.99
N ALA A 485 -13.48 2.96 9.99
CA ALA A 485 -12.08 3.33 9.96
C ALA A 485 -11.43 2.96 11.32
N ALA A 486 -10.30 2.25 11.26
CA ALA A 486 -9.51 1.90 12.46
C ALA A 486 -8.94 3.13 13.20
N PHE A 487 -8.99 4.31 12.58
CA PHE A 487 -8.57 5.60 13.14
C PHE A 487 -9.75 6.59 13.10
N SER A 488 -9.88 7.45 14.12
CA SER A 488 -11.01 8.39 14.19
C SER A 488 -10.93 9.42 13.06
N LEU A 489 -11.71 9.20 12.01
CA LEU A 489 -12.07 10.27 11.09
C LEU A 489 -12.73 11.38 11.90
N ALA A 490 -12.30 12.61 11.63
CA ALA A 490 -12.91 13.74 12.28
C ALA A 490 -14.41 13.78 11.92
N PRO A 491 -15.32 13.98 12.89
CA PRO A 491 -16.73 13.81 12.63
C PRO A 491 -17.27 14.79 11.57
N THR A 492 -18.15 14.31 10.69
CA THR A 492 -18.80 15.16 9.67
C THR A 492 -20.19 15.54 10.12
N THR A 493 -20.46 16.84 10.31
CA THR A 493 -21.81 17.34 10.54
C THR A 493 -22.51 17.59 9.22
N THR A 494 -23.73 17.08 9.07
CA THR A 494 -24.59 17.25 7.90
C THR A 494 -25.85 18.01 8.31
N TYR A 495 -26.18 19.04 7.52
CA TYR A 495 -27.44 19.76 7.54
C TYR A 495 -28.12 19.51 6.19
N GLY A 496 -29.34 18.99 6.19
CA GLY A 496 -30.09 18.72 4.97
C GLY A 496 -31.48 19.30 5.03
N LEU A 497 -31.96 19.83 3.92
CA LEU A 497 -33.33 20.27 3.73
C LEU A 497 -33.78 19.79 2.36
N SER A 498 -34.94 19.14 2.29
CA SER A 498 -35.62 18.82 1.04
C SER A 498 -37.06 19.28 1.07
N ALA A 499 -37.56 19.72 -0.07
CA ALA A 499 -38.97 20.01 -0.28
C ALA A 499 -39.47 19.23 -1.48
N ARG A 500 -40.63 18.59 -1.36
CA ARG A 500 -41.32 17.91 -2.45
C ARG A 500 -42.71 18.50 -2.58
N TYR A 501 -43.05 19.02 -3.75
CA TYR A 501 -44.37 19.53 -4.07
C TYR A 501 -45.07 18.56 -5.02
N ASP A 502 -46.18 18.00 -4.57
CA ASP A 502 -47.02 17.07 -5.33
C ASP A 502 -48.02 17.85 -6.22
N LEU A 503 -47.94 17.64 -7.54
CA LEU A 503 -48.86 18.21 -8.54
C LEU A 503 -49.97 17.21 -8.92
N GLY A 504 -50.17 16.17 -8.11
CA GLY A 504 -51.14 15.11 -8.31
C GLY A 504 -50.85 14.31 -9.57
N ALA A 505 -51.86 14.17 -10.44
CA ALA A 505 -51.74 13.41 -11.68
C ALA A 505 -50.67 13.96 -12.65
N THR A 506 -50.25 15.23 -12.47
CA THR A 506 -49.27 15.90 -13.33
C THR A 506 -47.83 15.60 -12.93
N GLY A 507 -47.59 15.04 -11.73
CA GLY A 507 -46.25 14.66 -11.26
C GLY A 507 -45.76 15.48 -10.06
N GLN A 508 -44.46 15.76 -9.97
CA GLN A 508 -43.87 16.39 -8.78
C GLN A 508 -42.67 17.29 -9.08
N VAL A 509 -42.39 18.20 -8.15
CA VAL A 509 -41.20 19.06 -8.12
C VAL A 509 -40.48 18.87 -6.80
N ASN A 510 -39.16 18.67 -6.86
CA ASN A 510 -38.31 18.47 -5.69
C ASN A 510 -37.24 19.56 -5.60
N LEU A 511 -36.93 19.98 -4.39
CA LEU A 511 -35.83 20.85 -4.01
C LEU A 511 -34.97 20.11 -2.99
N LEU A 512 -33.65 20.27 -3.08
CA LEU A 512 -32.70 19.68 -2.14
C LEU A 512 -31.60 20.69 -1.84
N GLY A 513 -31.22 20.77 -0.57
CA GLY A 513 -30.04 21.49 -0.11
C GLY A 513 -29.36 20.69 1.00
N ILE A 514 -28.08 20.36 0.81
CA ILE A 514 -27.25 19.62 1.75
C ILE A 514 -25.99 20.44 2.01
N PHE A 515 -25.70 20.68 3.28
CA PHE A 515 -24.45 21.29 3.74
C PHE A 515 -23.72 20.31 4.66
N GLN A 516 -22.47 19.99 4.30
CA GLN A 516 -21.62 19.10 5.08
C GLN A 516 -20.39 19.85 5.57
N ARG A 517 -19.96 19.56 6.78
CA ARG A 517 -18.79 20.16 7.41
C ARG A 517 -18.04 19.13 8.23
N GLU A 518 -16.81 18.87 7.85
CA GLU A 518 -15.87 18.07 8.63
C GLU A 518 -15.34 18.90 9.79
N GLN A 519 -15.25 18.26 10.96
CA GLN A 519 -14.46 18.77 12.06
C GLN A 519 -12.99 18.37 11.85
N SER A 520 -12.07 18.91 12.65
CA SER A 520 -10.72 18.38 12.72
C SER A 520 -10.36 18.24 14.19
N THR A 521 -9.72 17.14 14.55
CA THR A 521 -9.10 16.96 15.87
C THR A 521 -7.77 17.70 15.96
N PHE A 522 -7.21 18.12 14.82
CA PHE A 522 -5.98 18.88 14.74
C PHE A 522 -6.28 20.37 14.85
N THR A 523 -5.55 21.05 15.72
CA THR A 523 -5.51 22.53 15.76
C THR A 523 -4.72 23.07 14.56
N ARG A 524 -3.79 22.26 14.03
CA ARG A 524 -2.97 22.51 12.83
C ARG A 524 -2.99 21.26 11.94
N PRO A 525 -3.94 21.13 11.00
CA PRO A 525 -4.04 19.91 10.21
C PRO A 525 -2.85 19.80 9.25
N PRO A 526 -2.19 18.63 9.18
CA PRO A 526 -1.19 18.37 8.17
C PRO A 526 -1.81 18.33 6.77
N LEU A 527 -0.97 18.52 5.74
CA LEU A 527 -1.38 18.45 4.33
C LEU A 527 -2.01 17.08 4.03
N GLY A 528 -3.24 17.07 3.52
CA GLY A 528 -4.06 15.88 3.28
C GLY A 528 -5.03 15.52 4.41
N PHE A 529 -4.98 16.22 5.54
CA PHE A 529 -5.88 16.06 6.69
C PHE A 529 -6.71 17.33 6.99
N GLU A 530 -6.85 18.21 5.99
CA GLU A 530 -7.62 19.44 6.12
C GLU A 530 -9.13 19.14 6.20
N PRO A 531 -9.86 19.76 7.14
CA PRO A 531 -11.30 19.58 7.20
C PRO A 531 -11.97 20.26 5.99
N ALA A 532 -12.72 19.48 5.23
CA ALA A 532 -13.50 19.98 4.12
C ALA A 532 -14.91 20.42 4.57
N ALA A 533 -15.52 21.29 3.77
CA ALA A 533 -16.94 21.62 3.85
C ALA A 533 -17.51 21.75 2.44
N GLY A 534 -18.81 21.56 2.29
CA GLY A 534 -19.43 21.65 0.97
C GLY A 534 -20.92 21.90 1.07
N PHE A 535 -21.42 22.69 0.12
CA PHE A 535 -22.85 22.80 -0.12
C PHE A 535 -23.21 22.16 -1.46
N ILE A 536 -24.26 21.35 -1.48
CA ILE A 536 -24.87 20.82 -2.69
C ILE A 536 -26.34 21.18 -2.67
N GLY A 537 -26.85 21.73 -3.76
CA GLY A 537 -28.27 22.00 -3.90
C GLY A 537 -28.77 21.69 -5.29
N GLY A 538 -30.08 21.50 -5.42
CA GLY A 538 -30.68 21.30 -6.72
C GLY A 538 -32.20 21.26 -6.72
N ILE A 539 -32.71 21.21 -7.94
CA ILE A 539 -34.12 21.18 -8.28
C ILE A 539 -34.31 20.04 -9.27
N SER A 540 -35.28 19.16 -9.03
CA SER A 540 -35.66 18.12 -9.99
C SER A 540 -37.16 18.12 -10.23
N THR A 541 -37.57 17.80 -11.44
CA THR A 541 -38.98 17.67 -11.82
C THR A 541 -39.23 16.30 -12.42
N GLN A 542 -40.41 15.76 -12.14
CA GLN A 542 -40.93 14.56 -12.77
C GLN A 542 -42.36 14.83 -13.18
N LEU A 543 -42.55 15.38 -14.38
CA LEU A 543 -43.86 15.79 -14.87
C LEU A 543 -44.38 14.78 -15.90
N ARG A 544 -45.65 14.39 -15.77
CA ARG A 544 -46.32 13.48 -16.69
C ARG A 544 -47.66 14.08 -17.10
N PHE A 545 -47.83 14.26 -18.41
CA PHE A 545 -49.06 14.74 -19.02
C PHE A 545 -49.70 13.60 -19.79
N GLN A 546 -50.96 13.28 -19.49
CA GLN A 546 -51.72 12.26 -20.22
C GLN A 546 -52.92 12.90 -20.90
N ARG A 547 -53.11 12.59 -22.19
CA ARG A 547 -54.32 12.95 -22.93
C ARG A 547 -54.71 11.79 -23.83
N ALA A 548 -55.87 11.18 -23.53
CA ALA A 548 -56.37 9.98 -24.21
C ALA A 548 -55.31 8.86 -24.25
N SER A 549 -54.88 8.41 -25.43
CA SER A 549 -53.89 7.34 -25.62
C SER A 549 -52.43 7.81 -25.58
N SER A 550 -52.16 9.11 -25.47
CA SER A 550 -50.81 9.68 -25.51
C SER A 550 -50.37 10.17 -24.14
N ALA A 551 -49.14 9.82 -23.76
CA ALA A 551 -48.47 10.30 -22.55
C ALA A 551 -47.15 10.99 -22.90
N LEU A 552 -46.93 12.18 -22.33
CA LEU A 552 -45.68 12.93 -22.43
C LEU A 552 -45.07 13.06 -21.03
N SER A 553 -43.82 12.63 -20.86
CA SER A 553 -43.04 12.82 -19.63
C SER A 553 -41.94 13.85 -19.84
N ILE A 554 -41.87 14.86 -18.97
CA ILE A 554 -40.84 15.88 -18.96
C ILE A 554 -40.13 15.82 -17.60
N ASN A 555 -38.84 15.49 -17.62
CA ASN A 555 -37.97 15.49 -16.44
C ASN A 555 -36.87 16.52 -16.65
N GLY A 556 -36.80 17.51 -15.76
CA GLY A 556 -35.73 18.51 -15.74
C GLY A 556 -34.98 18.43 -14.42
N GLU A 557 -33.67 18.66 -14.45
CA GLU A 557 -32.85 18.67 -13.24
C GLU A 557 -31.75 19.71 -13.34
N LEU A 558 -31.56 20.46 -12.26
CA LEU A 558 -30.51 21.46 -12.10
C LEU A 558 -29.85 21.23 -10.74
N ALA A 559 -28.53 21.07 -10.73
CA ALA A 559 -27.76 20.89 -9.50
C ALA A 559 -26.57 21.86 -9.49
N PHE A 560 -26.21 22.32 -8.29
CA PHE A 560 -25.03 23.15 -8.07
C PHE A 560 -24.29 22.67 -6.83
N SER A 561 -22.97 22.76 -6.88
CA SER A 561 -22.10 22.39 -5.75
C SER A 561 -21.09 23.50 -5.50
N LYS A 562 -20.91 23.86 -4.23
CA LYS A 562 -19.86 24.79 -3.78
C LYS A 562 -18.97 24.05 -2.76
N PRO A 563 -17.94 23.33 -3.22
CA PRO A 563 -16.99 22.68 -2.33
C PRO A 563 -16.01 23.70 -1.72
N SER A 564 -15.58 23.43 -0.49
CA SER A 564 -14.53 24.11 0.25
C SER A 564 -13.57 23.04 0.78
N PRO A 565 -12.53 22.69 0.00
CA PRO A 565 -11.66 21.55 0.33
C PRO A 565 -10.79 21.77 1.58
N ASN A 566 -10.60 23.02 2.02
CA ASN A 566 -9.91 23.35 3.26
C ASN A 566 -10.59 24.53 3.95
N ARG A 567 -11.21 24.29 5.10
CA ARG A 567 -11.88 25.33 5.90
C ARG A 567 -10.91 26.28 6.60
N PHE A 568 -9.71 25.79 6.96
CA PHE A 568 -8.73 26.59 7.69
C PHE A 568 -7.90 27.47 6.77
N GLY A 569 -7.95 27.27 5.45
CA GLY A 569 -7.24 28.08 4.45
C GLY A 569 -5.72 27.91 4.48
N GLN A 570 -5.22 27.02 5.33
CA GLN A 570 -3.82 26.67 5.49
C GLN A 570 -3.71 25.18 5.82
N ALA A 571 -2.61 24.57 5.42
CA ALA A 571 -2.26 23.19 5.71
C ALA A 571 -0.77 23.14 6.05
N TYR A 572 -0.39 22.25 6.96
CA TYR A 572 0.99 22.19 7.44
C TYR A 572 1.71 21.01 6.77
N VAL A 573 2.83 21.29 6.10
CA VAL A 573 3.69 20.23 5.53
C VAL A 573 4.54 19.58 6.62
N GLU A 574 4.80 20.31 7.70
CA GLU A 574 5.53 19.88 8.89
C GLU A 574 4.96 20.62 10.11
N GLU A 575 4.74 19.90 11.20
CA GLU A 575 4.11 20.43 12.42
C GLU A 575 5.09 20.53 13.60
N PHE A 576 6.28 19.91 13.50
CA PHE A 576 7.33 19.85 14.53
C PHE A 576 6.87 19.34 15.91
N GLU A 577 5.63 18.89 16.05
CA GLU A 577 5.11 18.29 17.29
C GLU A 577 5.66 16.87 17.51
N GLY A 578 6.09 16.18 16.43
CA GLY A 578 6.58 14.80 16.46
C GLY A 578 8.09 14.64 16.70
N SER A 579 8.91 15.70 16.59
CA SER A 579 10.37 15.57 16.66
C SER A 579 11.05 16.54 17.64
N ALA A 580 11.67 15.94 18.66
CA ALA A 580 12.65 16.46 19.61
C ALA A 580 12.14 17.24 20.85
N ALA A 581 11.16 16.71 21.58
CA ALA A 581 11.10 16.92 23.02
C ALA A 581 11.89 15.80 23.74
N ARG A 582 13.14 16.06 24.14
CA ARG A 582 13.83 15.21 25.11
C ARG A 582 13.30 15.60 26.49
N SER A 583 12.37 14.83 27.05
CA SER A 583 11.89 15.08 28.42
C SER A 583 13.03 14.80 29.40
N ILE A 584 13.61 15.84 30.00
CA ILE A 584 14.51 15.70 31.15
C ILE A 584 13.62 15.79 32.38
N ASN A 585 13.55 14.70 33.14
CA ASN A 585 12.83 14.66 34.40
C ASN A 585 13.67 15.42 35.45
N LEU A 586 13.13 16.51 36.01
CA LEU A 586 13.82 17.34 37.01
C LEU A 586 13.48 16.95 38.45
N ALA A 587 12.83 15.79 38.66
CA ALA A 587 12.64 15.24 39.98
C ALA A 587 13.86 14.42 40.38
N ASP A 588 14.80 15.04 41.10
CA ASP A 588 15.71 14.32 41.99
C ASP A 588 14.87 13.63 43.06
N ASN A 589 14.87 12.30 43.07
CA ASN A 589 14.57 11.50 44.25
C ASN A 589 15.41 10.21 44.21
N ALA A 590 16.55 10.31 44.91
CA ALA A 590 17.43 9.27 45.46
C ALA A 590 18.13 8.30 44.49
#